data_AF-A0A920T1Q5-F1
#
_entry.id   AF-A0A920T1Q5-F1
#
_cell.length_a   1.000
_cell.length_b   1.000
_cell.length_c   1.000
_cell.angle_alpha   90.00
_cell.angle_beta   90.00
_cell.angle_gamma   90.00
#
_symmetry.space_group_name_H-M   'P 1'
#
loop_
_entity.id
_entity.type
_entity.pdbx_description
1 polymer ?
#
loop_
_entity_poly.entity_id
_entity_poly.type
_entity_poly.pdbx_seq_one_letter_code
_entity_poly.pdbx_strand_id
1 'polypeptide(L)'
;MVSRNGDKLEEYFVAAFGSMAGIIVFMTIIAIYTLVWAGSGIMLLYKYNKKDTPLLKEMNYQQIIGIVLIVIGILPFLQYLIQSILFRVGWELGGNLMNDLMDN
;
A
#
# COMPACT_ATOMS: atom_id res chain seq x y z
N MET A 1 11.70 33.30 32.42
CA MET A 1 10.67 32.39 31.88
C MET A 1 10.57 32.64 30.39
N VAL A 2 11.38 31.95 29.58
CA VAL A 2 11.49 32.21 28.13
C VAL A 2 11.27 30.88 27.39
N SER A 3 10.38 30.93 26.39
CA SER A 3 10.19 30.00 25.26
C SER A 3 9.77 28.53 25.47
N ARG A 4 8.79 28.25 26.33
CA ARG A 4 8.19 26.90 26.41
C ARG A 4 7.34 26.49 25.20
N ASN A 5 7.00 27.44 24.33
CA ASN A 5 6.18 27.22 23.12
C ASN A 5 7.02 27.05 21.85
N GLY A 6 8.24 27.62 21.80
CA GLY A 6 9.16 27.42 20.66
C GLY A 6 9.66 25.98 20.60
N ASP A 7 10.04 25.42 21.75
CA ASP A 7 10.53 24.05 21.87
C ASP A 7 9.48 23.01 21.42
N LYS A 8 8.20 23.26 21.72
CA LYS A 8 7.09 22.40 21.27
C LYS A 8 6.84 22.49 19.77
N LEU A 9 6.93 23.69 19.21
CA LEU A 9 6.75 23.89 17.77
C LEU A 9 7.84 23.16 16.98
N GLU A 10 9.08 23.24 17.45
CA GLU A 10 10.21 22.51 16.88
C GLU A 10 10.01 20.99 17.00
N GLU A 11 9.58 20.49 18.16
CA GLU A 11 9.29 19.08 18.37
C GLU A 11 8.19 18.57 17.42
N TYR A 12 7.06 19.29 17.30
CA TYR A 12 6.00 18.93 16.35
C TYR A 12 6.47 19.00 14.90
N PHE A 13 7.30 19.98 14.55
CA PHE A 13 7.86 20.12 13.20
C PHE A 13 8.78 18.94 12.87
N VAL A 14 9.70 18.59 13.76
CA VAL A 14 10.61 17.45 13.58
C VAL A 14 9.83 16.14 13.52
N ALA A 15 8.81 15.96 14.35
CA ALA A 15 7.94 14.77 14.30
C ALA A 15 7.15 14.67 12.99
N ALA A 16 6.57 15.78 12.51
CA ALA A 16 5.86 15.83 11.24
C ALA A 16 6.80 15.57 10.05
N PHE A 17 7.98 16.19 10.03
CA PHE A 17 8.95 16.02 8.96
C PHE A 17 9.56 14.61 8.96
N GLY A 18 9.89 14.09 10.14
CA GLY A 18 10.38 12.72 10.32
C GLY A 18 9.35 11.67 9.89
N SER A 19 8.07 11.88 10.22
CA SER A 19 7.00 10.97 9.79
C SER A 19 6.79 11.01 8.27
N MET A 20 6.84 12.17 7.62
CA MET A 20 6.82 12.28 6.15
C MET A 20 7.99 11.56 5.49
N ALA A 21 9.21 11.77 5.99
CA ALA A 21 10.39 11.07 5.47
C ALA A 21 10.24 9.55 5.62
N GLY A 22 9.73 9.08 6.77
CA GLY A 22 9.41 7.68 6.99
C GLY A 22 8.42 7.13 5.98
N ILE A 23 7.33 7.86 5.68
CA ILE A 23 6.33 7.48 4.68
C ILE A 23 6.97 7.36 3.29
N ILE A 24 7.81 8.32 2.89
CA ILE A 24 8.47 8.31 1.58
C ILE A 24 9.38 7.08 1.45
N VAL A 25 10.22 6.81 2.46
CA VAL A 25 11.10 5.63 2.47
C VAL A 25 10.26 4.35 2.42
N PHE A 26 9.19 4.29 3.20
CA PHE A 26 8.30 3.15 3.25
C PHE A 26 7.65 2.86 1.88
N MET A 27 7.09 3.89 1.25
CA MET A 27 6.50 3.80 -0.09
C MET A 27 7.54 3.41 -1.15
N THR A 28 8.79 3.88 -1.01
CA THR A 28 9.89 3.51 -1.90
C THR A 28 10.21 2.02 -1.79
N ILE A 29 10.28 1.48 -0.56
CA ILE A 29 10.52 0.05 -0.33
C ILE A 29 9.40 -0.79 -0.94
N ILE A 30 8.14 -0.40 -0.75
CA ILE A 30 6.99 -1.08 -1.35
C ILE A 30 7.07 -1.02 -2.88
N ALA A 31 7.36 0.14 -3.45
CA ALA A 31 7.47 0.31 -4.90
C ALA A 31 8.55 -0.61 -5.48
N ILE A 32 9.73 -0.69 -4.84
CA ILE A 32 10.80 -1.59 -5.25
C ILE A 32 10.37 -3.05 -5.13
N TYR A 33 9.77 -3.44 -4.00
CA TYR A 33 9.25 -4.80 -3.80
C TYR A 33 8.27 -5.18 -4.92
N THR A 34 7.27 -4.33 -5.19
CA THR A 34 6.28 -4.59 -6.23
C THR A 34 6.92 -4.64 -7.61
N LEU A 35 7.85 -3.74 -7.91
CA LEU A 35 8.54 -3.73 -9.19
C LEU A 35 9.36 -5.01 -9.41
N VAL A 36 10.05 -5.50 -8.39
CA VAL A 36 10.81 -6.76 -8.46
C VAL A 36 9.87 -7.93 -8.69
N TRP A 37 8.82 -8.09 -7.87
CA TRP A 37 7.93 -9.25 -7.94
C TRP A 37 6.97 -9.19 -9.13
N ALA A 38 6.17 -8.14 -9.24
CA ALA A 38 5.20 -8.00 -10.32
C ALA A 38 5.88 -7.76 -11.67
N GLY A 39 6.98 -7.00 -11.72
CA GLY A 39 7.76 -6.81 -12.95
C GLY A 39 8.35 -8.13 -13.46
N SER A 40 8.89 -8.97 -12.57
CA SER A 40 9.36 -10.31 -12.94
C SER A 40 8.21 -11.18 -13.46
N GLY A 41 7.05 -11.13 -12.80
CA GLY A 41 5.87 -11.89 -13.24
C GLY A 41 5.34 -11.46 -14.62
N ILE A 42 5.29 -10.15 -14.87
CA ILE A 42 4.94 -9.58 -16.19
C ILE A 42 5.97 -10.04 -17.23
N MET A 43 7.26 -9.98 -16.93
CA MET A 43 8.29 -10.43 -17.84
C MET A 43 8.13 -11.91 -18.23
N LEU A 44 7.77 -12.78 -17.27
CA LEU A 44 7.48 -14.19 -17.53
C LEU A 44 6.24 -14.36 -18.43
N LEU A 45 5.18 -13.58 -18.20
CA LEU A 45 3.97 -13.61 -19.01
C LEU A 45 4.28 -13.35 -20.49
N TYR A 46 5.06 -12.31 -20.78
CA TYR A 46 5.44 -11.94 -22.14
C TYR A 46 6.48 -12.89 -22.75
N LYS A 47 7.51 -13.28 -21.99
CA LYS A 47 8.61 -14.13 -22.48
C LYS A 47 8.15 -15.52 -22.90
N TYR A 48 7.19 -16.08 -22.18
CA TYR A 48 6.68 -17.43 -22.42
C TYR A 48 5.32 -17.45 -23.14
N ASN A 49 4.85 -16.31 -23.63
CA ASN A 49 3.66 -16.29 -24.48
C ASN A 49 3.96 -16.91 -25.84
N LYS A 50 3.08 -17.78 -26.32
CA LYS A 50 3.20 -18.30 -27.68
C LYS A 50 3.03 -17.18 -28.69
N LYS A 51 3.90 -17.20 -29.72
CA LYS A 51 3.81 -16.28 -30.86
C LYS A 51 2.43 -16.44 -31.50
N ASP A 52 1.82 -15.31 -31.88
CA ASP A 52 0.52 -15.23 -32.55
C ASP A 52 -0.70 -15.68 -31.72
N THR A 53 -0.55 -15.81 -30.40
CA THR A 53 -1.68 -16.00 -29.49
C THR A 53 -1.86 -14.79 -28.56
N PRO A 54 -3.10 -14.36 -28.28
CA PRO A 54 -3.38 -13.39 -27.22
C PRO A 54 -2.81 -13.86 -25.88
N LEU A 55 -2.31 -12.91 -25.09
CA LEU A 55 -1.87 -13.17 -23.72
C LEU A 55 -2.94 -13.93 -22.94
N LEU A 56 -2.49 -14.91 -22.15
CA LEU A 56 -3.33 -15.74 -21.27
C LEU A 56 -4.30 -16.70 -21.99
N LYS A 57 -4.30 -16.77 -23.33
CA LYS A 57 -5.19 -17.69 -24.07
C LYS A 57 -4.72 -19.14 -24.00
N GLU A 58 -3.42 -19.38 -24.16
CA GLU A 58 -2.80 -20.71 -24.06
C GLU A 58 -1.75 -20.71 -22.96
N MET A 59 -2.25 -20.78 -21.73
CA MET A 59 -1.45 -20.50 -20.55
C MET A 59 -0.49 -21.66 -20.21
N ASN A 60 0.81 -21.40 -20.28
CA ASN A 60 1.84 -22.35 -19.86
C ASN A 60 2.12 -22.24 -18.35
N TYR A 61 2.70 -23.27 -17.75
CA TYR A 61 3.10 -23.31 -16.33
C TYR A 61 3.94 -22.09 -15.91
N GLN A 62 4.85 -21.63 -16.77
CA GLN A 62 5.66 -20.43 -16.53
C GLN A 62 4.82 -19.14 -16.46
N GLN A 63 3.74 -19.06 -17.24
CA GLN A 63 2.82 -17.93 -17.20
C GLN A 63 1.98 -17.96 -15.92
N ILE A 64 1.58 -19.14 -15.44
CA ILE A 64 0.92 -19.31 -14.14
C ILE A 64 1.82 -18.81 -13.01
N ILE A 65 3.11 -19.19 -13.02
CA ILE A 65 4.10 -18.66 -12.08
C ILE A 65 4.18 -17.13 -12.19
N GLY A 66 4.18 -16.59 -13.42
CA GLY A 66 4.16 -15.15 -13.65
C GLY A 66 2.96 -14.45 -13.01
N ILE A 67 1.76 -15.01 -13.11
CA ILE A 67 0.54 -14.49 -12.47
C ILE A 67 0.69 -14.52 -10.95
N VAL A 68 1.18 -15.62 -10.38
CA VAL A 68 1.40 -15.74 -8.93
C VAL A 68 2.36 -14.67 -8.43
N LEU A 69 3.45 -14.41 -9.17
CA LEU A 69 4.40 -13.35 -8.82
C LEU A 69 3.78 -11.94 -8.91
N ILE A 70 2.90 -11.70 -9.88
CA ILE A 70 2.13 -10.45 -9.98
C ILE A 70 1.23 -10.27 -8.75
N VAL A 71 0.50 -11.32 -8.36
CA VAL A 71 -0.37 -11.28 -7.17
C VAL A 71 0.45 -11.01 -5.91
N ILE A 72 1.59 -11.69 -5.73
CA ILE A 72 2.50 -11.47 -4.60
C ILE A 72 3.06 -10.04 -4.59
N GLY A 73 3.40 -9.50 -5.77
CA GLY A 73 3.93 -8.15 -5.90
C GLY A 73 2.91 -7.06 -5.57
N ILE A 74 1.62 -7.28 -5.85
CA ILE A 74 0.54 -6.32 -5.58
C ILE A 74 -0.01 -6.47 -4.15
N LEU A 75 0.31 -7.58 -3.46
CA LEU A 75 -0.21 -7.88 -2.13
C LEU A 75 -0.08 -6.74 -1.09
N PRO A 76 1.06 -6.00 -1.00
CA PRO A 76 1.16 -4.88 -0.06
C PRO A 76 0.10 -3.81 -0.34
N PHE A 77 -0.15 -3.47 -1.60
CA PHE A 77 -1.18 -2.49 -1.98
C PHE A 77 -2.58 -2.97 -1.61
N LEU A 78 -2.88 -4.26 -1.76
CA LEU A 78 -4.15 -4.84 -1.33
C LEU A 78 -4.31 -4.75 0.20
N GLN A 79 -3.26 -5.03 0.96
CA GLN A 79 -3.28 -4.89 2.42
C GLN A 79 -3.54 -3.44 2.86
N TYR A 80 -2.84 -2.46 2.28
CA TYR A 80 -3.07 -1.05 2.59
C TYR A 80 -4.47 -0.59 2.18
N LEU A 81 -4.96 -1.04 1.04
CA LEU A 81 -6.32 -0.72 0.58
C LEU A 81 -7.36 -1.24 1.57
N ILE A 82 -7.27 -2.51 1.97
CA ILE A 82 -8.20 -3.10 2.94
C ILE A 82 -8.11 -2.39 4.28
N GLN A 83 -6.90 -2.14 4.80
CA GLN A 83 -6.71 -1.42 6.05
C GLN A 83 -7.30 -0.01 6.00
N SER A 84 -7.10 0.72 4.90
CA SER A 84 -7.63 2.07 4.74
C SER A 84 -9.17 2.10 4.75
N ILE A 85 -9.81 1.13 4.09
CA ILE A 85 -11.27 1.00 4.06
C ILE A 85 -11.79 0.64 5.46
N LEU A 86 -11.21 -0.36 6.12
CA LEU A 86 -11.61 -0.79 7.45
C LEU A 86 -11.44 0.32 8.49
N PHE A 87 -10.34 1.08 8.42
CA PHE A 87 -10.10 2.20 9.32
C PHE A 87 -11.14 3.30 9.14
N ARG A 88 -11.48 3.64 7.89
CA ARG A 88 -12.49 4.64 7.58
C ARG A 88 -13.88 4.22 8.04
N VAL A 89 -14.28 2.98 7.75
CA VAL A 89 -15.57 2.42 8.19
C VAL A 89 -15.65 2.36 9.72
N GLY A 90 -14.58 1.92 10.38
CA GLY A 90 -14.52 1.88 11.84
C GLY A 90 -14.64 3.26 12.48
N TRP A 91 -14.02 4.28 11.88
CA TRP A 91 -14.14 5.67 12.33
C TRP A 91 -15.57 6.22 12.17
N GLU A 92 -16.19 5.99 11.01
CA GLU A 92 -17.57 6.42 10.74
C GLU A 92 -18.58 5.76 11.69
N LEU A 93 -18.47 4.44 11.90
CA LEU A 93 -19.34 3.71 12.82
C LEU A 93 -19.13 4.13 14.28
N GLY A 94 -17.87 4.30 14.70
CA GLY A 94 -17.54 4.75 16.04
C GLY A 94 -18.05 6.16 16.33
N GLY A 95 -17.93 7.07 15.36
CA GLY A 95 -18.44 8.45 15.48
C GLY A 95 -19.96 8.48 15.63
N ASN A 96 -20.69 7.70 14.84
CA ASN A 96 -22.15 7.62 14.93
C ASN A 96 -22.60 7.04 16.27
N LEU A 97 -21.96 5.96 16.74
CA LEU A 97 -22.25 5.37 18.06
C LEU A 97 -21.98 6.34 19.21
N MET A 98 -20.90 7.11 19.13
CA MET A 98 -20.60 8.12 20.16
C MET A 98 -21.65 9.23 20.19
N ASN A 99 -22.08 9.71 19.01
CA ASN A 99 -23.11 10.73 18.91
C ASN A 99 -24.46 10.22 19.46
N ASP A 100 -24.86 8.99 19.12
CA ASP A 100 -26.08 8.37 19.64
C ASP A 100 -26.06 8.18 21.17
N LEU A 101 -24.88 7.98 21.76
CA LEU A 101 -24.69 7.90 23.23
C LEU A 101 -24.68 9.27 23.93
N MET A 102 -24.36 10.35 23.21
CA MET A 102 -24.36 11.71 23.77
C MET A 102 -25.72 12.41 23.64
N ASP A 103 -26.55 11.99 22.67
CA ASP A 103 -27.88 12.56 22.42
C ASP A 103 -29.02 11.87 23.22
N ASN A 104 -28.72 10.81 23.99
CA ASN A 104 -29.63 10.15 24.96
C ASN A 104 -29.25 10.46 26.40
#